data_AF-A0A4S4LY80-F1
#
_entry.id   AF-A0A4S4LY80-F1
#
_cell.length_a   1.000
_cell.length_b   1.000
_cell.length_c   1.000
_cell.angle_alpha   90.00
_cell.angle_beta   90.00
_cell.angle_gamma   90.00
#
_symmetry.space_group_name_H-M   'P 1'
#
loop_
_entity.id
_entity.type
_entity.pdbx_description
1 polymer ?
#
loop_
_entity_poly.entity_id
_entity_poly.type
_entity_poly.pdbx_seq_one_letter_code
_entity_poly.pdbx_strand_id
1 'polypeptide(L)'
;MSEPILIVSGAARFGDDVDPQEIANEEVKLFLEECEEEDADDSYEEQLESLVQSCIQDFPDEDDSPAARYAAQMARACITQGTEMGTCGTYQRPGGIVVYRRVSCFVFRRVIKAFITYHRKRCPTWDSTAVTKQTPFDICLFITQKCGNKKDGFEGRKFATAVSTRAALTMWYRTLPSRRNESTVEWRYDEKTGVCSGLPMRSRAVAEYMVGLEKTKARAGEATQSMRALSLDNIHRLHDHCFRDNQTDAERRWGVMYFAVYLFAFLMVLWMDEALKMMFEGVDNIPGDS
;
A
#
# COMPACT_ATOMS: atom_id res chain seq x y z
N MET A 1 -68.13 -31.42 35.82
CA MET A 1 -67.37 -31.68 34.58
C MET A 1 -66.98 -30.33 33.99
N SER A 2 -65.71 -30.23 33.59
CA SER A 2 -64.96 -29.03 33.15
C SER A 2 -64.59 -28.03 34.26
N GLU A 3 -63.37 -28.20 34.77
CA GLU A 3 -62.63 -27.21 35.57
C GLU A 3 -62.01 -26.14 34.66
N PRO A 4 -62.01 -24.86 35.05
CA PRO A 4 -61.18 -23.83 34.44
C PRO A 4 -59.82 -23.69 35.14
N ILE A 5 -58.81 -23.58 34.29
CA ILE A 5 -57.37 -23.50 34.52
C ILE A 5 -56.99 -22.32 35.44
N LEU A 6 -56.28 -22.63 36.52
CA LEU A 6 -55.59 -21.67 37.41
C LEU A 6 -54.35 -21.11 36.70
N ILE A 7 -54.40 -19.83 36.31
CA ILE A 7 -53.22 -19.09 35.83
C ILE A 7 -52.43 -18.61 37.06
N VAL A 8 -51.25 -19.21 37.27
CA VAL A 8 -50.31 -18.80 38.32
C VAL A 8 -49.57 -17.55 37.84
N SER A 9 -49.93 -16.40 38.41
CA SER A 9 -49.21 -15.13 38.26
C SER A 9 -47.95 -15.13 39.12
N GLY A 10 -46.82 -15.53 38.54
CA GLY A 10 -45.48 -15.40 39.14
C GLY A 10 -44.74 -14.19 38.56
N ALA A 11 -44.98 -13.00 39.08
CA ALA A 11 -44.17 -11.81 38.76
C ALA A 11 -42.88 -11.85 39.59
N ALA A 12 -41.84 -12.47 39.05
CA ALA A 12 -40.49 -12.36 39.58
C ALA A 12 -39.97 -10.94 39.30
N ARG A 13 -39.87 -10.12 40.35
CA ARG A 13 -39.13 -8.85 40.34
C ARG A 13 -37.63 -9.17 40.44
N PHE A 14 -36.98 -9.30 39.30
CA PHE A 14 -35.55 -9.07 39.12
C PHE A 14 -35.48 -7.80 38.27
N GLY A 15 -34.82 -6.70 38.65
CA GLY A 15 -33.60 -6.57 39.43
C GLY A 15 -32.66 -5.76 38.53
N ASP A 16 -32.47 -4.49 38.90
CA ASP A 16 -31.59 -3.47 38.32
C ASP A 16 -31.73 -3.17 36.81
N ASP A 17 -32.20 -1.96 36.51
CA ASP A 17 -32.12 -1.34 35.19
C ASP A 17 -30.64 -1.17 34.81
N VAL A 18 -30.07 -2.19 34.17
CA VAL A 18 -28.73 -2.08 33.56
C VAL A 18 -28.83 -1.05 32.43
N ASP A 19 -28.08 0.03 32.55
CA ASP A 19 -28.05 1.09 31.55
C ASP A 19 -27.58 0.49 30.21
N PRO A 20 -28.39 0.56 29.14
CA PRO A 20 -28.00 0.09 27.82
C PRO A 20 -26.68 0.70 27.32
N GLN A 21 -26.33 1.88 27.82
CA GLN A 21 -25.06 2.55 27.55
C GLN A 21 -23.87 1.83 28.21
N GLU A 22 -24.07 1.22 29.38
CA GLU A 22 -23.07 0.48 30.12
C GLU A 22 -22.80 -0.88 29.45
N ILE A 23 -23.85 -1.56 28.95
CA ILE A 23 -23.73 -2.77 28.13
C ILE A 23 -22.94 -2.49 26.84
N ALA A 24 -23.23 -1.39 26.15
CA ALA A 24 -22.52 -1.01 24.93
C ALA A 24 -21.04 -0.66 25.19
N ASN A 25 -20.74 -0.05 26.34
CA ASN A 25 -19.37 0.26 26.71
C ASN A 25 -18.59 -0.99 27.16
N GLU A 26 -19.25 -1.95 27.83
CA GLU A 26 -18.64 -3.23 28.21
C GLU A 26 -18.37 -4.11 26.98
N GLU A 27 -19.28 -4.12 26.00
CA GLU A 27 -19.11 -4.83 24.72
C GLU A 27 -17.94 -4.27 23.91
N VAL A 28 -17.77 -2.94 23.88
CA VAL A 28 -16.60 -2.30 23.25
C VAL A 28 -15.30 -2.58 23.99
N LYS A 29 -15.35 -2.71 25.32
CA LYS A 29 -14.18 -3.04 26.14
C LYS A 29 -13.74 -4.49 25.94
N LEU A 30 -14.68 -5.45 25.97
CA LEU A 30 -14.42 -6.87 25.68
C LEU A 30 -13.87 -7.07 24.26
N PHE A 31 -14.36 -6.30 23.28
CA PHE A 31 -13.85 -6.35 21.91
C PHE A 31 -12.42 -5.81 21.74
N LEU A 32 -12.00 -4.88 22.61
CA LEU A 32 -10.62 -4.36 22.62
C LEU A 32 -9.66 -5.31 23.36
N GLU A 33 -10.12 -5.99 24.41
CA GLU A 33 -9.35 -7.00 25.14
C GLU A 33 -9.19 -8.30 24.31
N GLU A 34 -10.22 -8.76 23.57
CA GLU A 34 -10.10 -9.89 22.62
C GLU A 34 -9.16 -9.57 21.44
N CYS A 35 -9.06 -8.30 21.02
CA CYS A 35 -8.13 -7.88 19.98
C CYS A 35 -6.66 -7.83 20.45
N GLU A 36 -6.39 -7.79 21.77
CA GLU A 36 -5.04 -7.87 22.33
C GLU A 36 -4.59 -9.32 22.59
N GLU A 37 -5.52 -10.27 22.70
CA GLU A 37 -5.21 -11.70 22.93
C GLU A 37 -5.13 -12.54 21.64
N GLU A 38 -5.66 -12.08 20.49
CA GLU A 38 -5.58 -12.81 19.20
C GLU A 38 -4.27 -12.56 18.38
N ASP A 39 -3.28 -11.84 18.92
CA ASP A 39 -1.94 -11.70 18.32
C ASP A 39 -1.01 -12.92 18.62
N ALA A 40 -1.56 -14.07 19.03
CA ALA A 40 -0.79 -15.24 19.50
C ALA A 40 -0.74 -16.45 18.53
N ASP A 41 -1.08 -16.30 17.25
CA ASP A 41 -0.88 -17.37 16.26
C ASP A 41 0.22 -17.02 15.25
N ASP A 42 1.47 -17.12 15.74
CA ASP A 42 2.75 -16.89 15.06
C ASP A 42 3.02 -17.83 13.86
N SER A 43 2.17 -18.83 13.61
CA SER A 43 2.40 -19.91 12.64
C SER A 43 2.62 -19.41 11.20
N TYR A 44 1.99 -18.30 10.80
CA TYR A 44 2.13 -17.74 9.46
C TYR A 44 3.30 -16.75 9.36
N GLU A 45 3.66 -16.08 10.46
CA GLU A 45 4.82 -15.19 10.50
C GLU A 45 6.12 -16.02 10.45
N GLU A 46 6.20 -17.14 11.17
CA GLU A 46 7.37 -18.03 11.18
C GLU A 46 7.68 -18.67 9.82
N GLN A 47 6.66 -19.09 9.06
CA GLN A 47 6.85 -19.65 7.71
C GLN A 47 7.38 -18.60 6.72
N LEU A 48 6.94 -17.35 6.86
CA LEU A 48 7.40 -16.24 6.03
C LEU A 48 8.83 -15.83 6.41
N GLU A 49 9.17 -15.90 7.71
CA GLU A 49 10.49 -15.58 8.23
C GLU A 49 11.54 -16.63 7.84
N SER A 50 11.19 -17.91 7.89
CA SER A 50 12.03 -19.03 7.42
C SER A 50 12.35 -18.94 5.92
N LEU A 51 11.34 -18.62 5.08
CA LEU A 51 11.52 -18.41 3.65
C LEU A 51 12.48 -17.24 3.37
N VAL A 52 12.35 -16.17 4.16
CA VAL A 52 13.19 -14.96 4.04
C VAL A 52 14.62 -15.21 4.51
N GLN A 53 14.82 -16.00 5.58
CA GLN A 53 16.13 -16.36 6.10
C GLN A 53 16.95 -17.17 5.10
N SER A 54 16.30 -18.01 4.30
CA SER A 54 16.96 -18.80 3.25
C SER A 54 17.49 -17.94 2.09
N CYS A 55 16.80 -16.85 1.74
CA CYS A 55 17.22 -15.95 0.65
C CYS A 55 18.32 -14.96 1.06
N ILE A 56 18.60 -14.82 2.36
CA ILE A 56 19.58 -13.88 2.92
C ILE A 56 21.01 -14.44 2.84
N GLN A 57 21.19 -15.76 2.74
CA GLN A 57 22.53 -16.39 2.75
C GLN A 57 23.32 -16.19 1.45
N ASP A 58 22.67 -15.71 0.37
CA ASP A 58 23.26 -15.62 -0.96
C ASP A 58 23.98 -14.28 -1.26
N PHE A 59 23.98 -13.31 -0.34
CA PHE A 59 24.57 -11.97 -0.55
C PHE A 59 25.44 -11.51 0.64
N PRO A 60 26.75 -11.30 0.46
CA PRO A 60 27.62 -10.78 1.52
C PRO A 60 27.46 -9.26 1.71
N ASP A 61 27.27 -8.81 2.96
CA ASP A 61 26.78 -7.47 3.36
C ASP A 61 27.88 -6.42 3.70
N GLU A 62 29.14 -6.62 3.32
CA GLU A 62 30.23 -5.70 3.71
C GLU A 62 30.54 -4.60 2.67
N ASP A 63 29.54 -3.79 2.25
CA ASP A 63 29.82 -2.54 1.52
C ASP A 63 29.62 -1.32 2.44
N ASP A 64 30.70 -0.96 3.12
CA ASP A 64 30.75 0.19 4.04
C ASP A 64 31.30 1.45 3.36
N SER A 65 31.19 1.52 2.03
CA SER A 65 31.73 2.63 1.25
C SER A 65 31.06 3.98 1.59
N PRO A 66 31.79 5.10 1.41
CA PRO A 66 31.23 6.44 1.59
C PRO A 66 29.96 6.69 0.76
N ALA A 67 29.82 6.01 -0.39
CA ALA A 67 28.65 6.06 -1.24
C ALA A 67 27.41 5.43 -0.61
N ALA A 68 27.55 4.25 0.02
CA ALA A 68 26.48 3.58 0.76
C ALA A 68 25.97 4.46 1.92
N ARG A 69 26.89 5.12 2.62
CA ARG A 69 26.55 6.03 3.75
C ARG A 69 25.82 7.29 3.29
N TYR A 70 26.24 7.89 2.18
CA TYR A 70 25.58 9.07 1.62
C TYR A 70 24.18 8.76 1.08
N ALA A 71 24.02 7.64 0.37
CA ALA A 71 22.73 7.18 -0.13
C ALA A 71 21.73 6.93 1.01
N ALA A 72 22.17 6.31 2.09
CA ALA A 72 21.37 6.12 3.30
C ALA A 72 20.93 7.45 3.95
N GLN A 73 21.82 8.45 4.01
CA GLN A 73 21.51 9.75 4.58
C GLN A 73 20.48 10.52 3.73
N MET A 74 20.61 10.46 2.41
CA MET A 74 19.62 11.02 1.48
C MET A 74 18.26 10.33 1.60
N ALA A 75 18.24 8.99 1.69
CA ALA A 75 17.01 8.24 1.87
C ALA A 75 16.26 8.63 3.16
N ARG A 76 16.99 8.85 4.26
CA ARG A 76 16.41 9.32 5.54
C ARG A 76 15.81 10.73 5.42
N ALA A 77 16.43 11.62 4.67
CA ALA A 77 15.94 12.99 4.49
C ALA A 77 14.68 13.08 3.60
N CYS A 78 14.46 12.10 2.71
CA CYS A 78 13.34 12.08 1.77
C CYS A 78 12.05 11.44 2.30
N ILE A 79 12.09 10.82 3.48
CA ILE A 79 10.94 10.16 4.10
C ILE A 79 10.18 11.19 4.96
N THR A 80 9.00 11.64 4.52
CA THR A 80 8.18 12.63 5.26
C THR A 80 7.58 12.07 6.56
N GLN A 81 7.34 12.94 7.57
CA GLN A 81 6.79 12.67 8.91
C GLN A 81 5.58 11.72 8.99
N GLY A 82 4.75 11.61 7.94
CA GLY A 82 3.65 10.63 7.90
C GLY A 82 4.10 9.16 7.87
N THR A 83 5.38 8.93 7.58
CA THR A 83 6.07 7.63 7.60
C THR A 83 6.77 7.38 8.94
N GLU A 84 6.96 8.42 9.78
CA GLU A 84 7.72 8.36 11.03
C GLU A 84 6.89 7.82 12.22
N MET A 85 5.56 7.99 12.21
CA MET A 85 4.69 7.48 13.30
C MET A 85 4.41 5.97 13.25
N GLY A 86 5.06 5.22 12.36
CA GLY A 86 5.22 3.78 12.49
C GLY A 86 6.62 3.50 12.99
N THR A 87 6.87 3.66 14.29
CA THR A 87 8.18 3.44 14.91
C THR A 87 8.75 2.11 14.48
N CYS A 88 9.76 2.18 13.62
CA CYS A 88 10.72 1.12 13.39
C CYS A 88 11.49 0.94 14.70
N GLY A 89 11.03 0.02 15.56
CA GLY A 89 11.80 -0.40 16.72
C GLY A 89 13.12 -0.99 16.24
N THR A 90 14.21 -0.27 16.43
CA THR A 90 15.56 -0.81 16.25
C THR A 90 15.86 -1.71 17.44
N TYR A 91 15.66 -3.02 17.28
CA TYR A 91 16.20 -3.99 18.23
C TYR A 91 17.67 -4.21 17.91
N GLN A 92 18.56 -3.62 18.72
CA GLN A 92 20.00 -3.68 18.54
C GLN A 92 20.53 -4.95 19.22
N ARG A 93 20.79 -6.01 18.45
CA ARG A 93 21.63 -7.11 18.96
C ARG A 93 23.11 -6.67 18.99
N PRO A 94 23.86 -7.01 20.05
CA PRO A 94 25.30 -6.79 20.07
C PRO A 94 25.94 -7.79 19.10
N GLY A 95 26.45 -7.30 17.97
CA GLY A 95 27.05 -8.15 16.93
C GLY A 95 27.01 -7.62 15.50
N GLY A 96 26.32 -6.50 15.22
CA GLY A 96 26.39 -5.83 13.93
C GLY A 96 25.50 -6.47 12.85
N ILE A 97 24.60 -5.64 12.30
CA ILE A 97 24.03 -5.62 10.94
C ILE A 97 22.93 -4.56 11.03
N VAL A 98 23.14 -3.40 10.41
CA VAL A 98 22.15 -2.33 10.35
C VAL A 98 21.32 -2.52 9.09
N VAL A 99 20.11 -3.04 9.28
CA VAL A 99 19.12 -3.35 8.25
C VAL A 99 18.52 -2.07 7.65
N TYR A 100 18.56 -1.90 6.32
CA TYR A 100 17.68 -0.95 5.61
C TYR A 100 16.43 -1.71 5.13
N ARG A 101 15.30 -1.55 5.83
CA ARG A 101 14.07 -2.34 5.62
C ARG A 101 13.13 -1.77 4.55
N ARG A 102 12.61 -2.68 3.70
CA ARG A 102 11.17 -3.01 3.47
C ARG A 102 10.09 -1.95 3.82
N VAL A 103 10.15 -0.73 3.30
CA VAL A 103 9.03 0.22 3.43
C VAL A 103 7.78 -0.25 2.67
N SER A 104 7.95 -1.00 1.59
CA SER A 104 6.85 -1.36 0.67
C SER A 104 5.83 -2.35 1.28
N CYS A 105 6.28 -3.31 2.11
CA CYS A 105 5.37 -4.33 2.68
C CYS A 105 4.40 -3.75 3.73
N PHE A 106 4.84 -2.72 4.46
CA PHE A 106 4.03 -2.15 5.54
C PHE A 106 2.78 -1.43 5.01
N VAL A 107 2.93 -0.68 3.92
CA VAL A 107 1.80 0.04 3.30
C VAL A 107 0.75 -0.95 2.82
N PHE A 108 1.17 -2.08 2.23
CA PHE A 108 0.23 -3.09 1.73
C PHE A 108 -0.52 -3.78 2.88
N ARG A 109 0.16 -4.11 3.99
CA ARG A 109 -0.48 -4.70 5.18
C ARG A 109 -1.61 -3.80 5.71
N ARG A 110 -1.38 -2.48 5.79
CA ARG A 110 -2.41 -1.52 6.24
C ARG A 110 -3.61 -1.48 5.31
N VAL A 111 -3.39 -1.53 4.01
CA VAL A 111 -4.48 -1.51 3.02
C VAL A 111 -5.30 -2.80 3.07
N ILE A 112 -4.64 -3.96 3.20
CA ILE A 112 -5.30 -5.26 3.34
C ILE A 112 -6.16 -5.30 4.61
N LYS A 113 -5.61 -4.91 5.76
CA LYS A 113 -6.36 -4.83 7.02
C LYS A 113 -7.59 -3.93 6.88
N ALA A 114 -7.42 -2.74 6.28
CA ALA A 114 -8.54 -1.82 6.05
C ALA A 114 -9.63 -2.39 5.13
N PHE A 115 -9.26 -3.17 4.10
CA PHE A 115 -10.21 -3.84 3.21
C PHE A 115 -11.04 -4.90 3.97
N ILE A 116 -10.36 -5.74 4.75
CA ILE A 116 -11.00 -6.80 5.55
C ILE A 116 -11.96 -6.18 6.57
N THR A 117 -11.51 -5.20 7.34
CA THR A 117 -12.34 -4.53 8.35
C THR A 117 -13.55 -3.85 7.72
N TYR A 118 -13.39 -3.22 6.55
CA TYR A 118 -14.49 -2.57 5.86
C TYR A 118 -15.62 -3.54 5.49
N HIS A 119 -15.28 -4.70 4.93
CA HIS A 119 -16.30 -5.68 4.53
C HIS A 119 -16.91 -6.42 5.72
N ARG A 120 -16.11 -6.81 6.71
CA ARG A 120 -16.63 -7.43 7.95
C ARG A 120 -17.60 -6.52 8.71
N LYS A 121 -17.38 -5.20 8.72
CA LYS A 121 -18.33 -4.25 9.34
C LYS A 121 -19.68 -4.20 8.64
N ARG A 122 -19.74 -4.47 7.33
CA ARG A 122 -21.00 -4.46 6.55
C ARG A 122 -21.68 -5.83 6.53
N CYS A 123 -20.88 -6.88 6.60
CA CYS A 123 -21.31 -8.27 6.57
C CYS A 123 -20.39 -9.08 7.49
N PRO A 124 -20.78 -9.34 8.75
CA PRO A 124 -19.94 -10.08 9.70
C PRO A 124 -19.58 -11.50 9.23
N THR A 125 -20.41 -12.10 8.38
CA THR A 125 -20.20 -13.43 7.80
C THR A 125 -19.35 -13.41 6.52
N TRP A 126 -18.81 -12.25 6.12
CA TRP A 126 -17.95 -12.14 4.95
C TRP A 126 -16.58 -12.78 5.19
N ASP A 127 -16.24 -13.76 4.35
CA ASP A 127 -14.95 -14.43 4.36
C ASP A 127 -13.94 -13.69 3.49
N SER A 128 -12.82 -13.28 4.11
CA SER A 128 -11.75 -12.53 3.46
C SER A 128 -10.87 -13.39 2.56
N THR A 129 -10.88 -14.71 2.76
CA THR A 129 -10.07 -15.67 2.02
C THR A 129 -10.84 -16.30 0.85
N ALA A 130 -12.17 -16.28 0.92
CA ALA A 130 -13.03 -16.73 -0.17
C ALA A 130 -12.93 -15.79 -1.37
N VAL A 131 -12.76 -16.40 -2.55
CA VAL A 131 -12.78 -15.71 -3.82
C VAL A 131 -14.01 -16.16 -4.59
N THR A 132 -14.95 -15.25 -4.79
CA THR A 132 -16.28 -15.51 -5.35
C THR A 132 -16.51 -14.66 -6.60
N LYS A 133 -17.62 -14.89 -7.32
CA LYS A 133 -18.07 -14.02 -8.42
C LYS A 133 -18.18 -12.55 -8.00
N GLN A 134 -18.43 -12.30 -6.71
CA GLN A 134 -18.65 -10.98 -6.14
C GLN A 134 -17.35 -10.23 -5.81
N THR A 135 -16.24 -10.94 -5.60
CA THR A 135 -14.96 -10.35 -5.16
C THR A 135 -14.50 -9.15 -6.01
N PRO A 136 -14.55 -9.16 -7.36
CA PRO A 136 -14.24 -7.97 -8.16
C PRO A 136 -15.06 -6.73 -7.81
N PHE A 137 -16.34 -6.90 -7.51
CA PHE A 137 -17.24 -5.80 -7.16
C PHE A 137 -17.00 -5.31 -5.73
N ASP A 138 -16.66 -6.21 -4.81
CA ASP A 138 -16.26 -5.86 -3.44
C ASP A 138 -14.98 -5.01 -3.43
N ILE A 139 -14.04 -5.31 -4.32
CA ILE A 139 -12.84 -4.50 -4.58
C ILE A 139 -13.25 -3.11 -5.08
N CYS A 140 -14.07 -3.02 -6.13
CA CYS A 140 -14.53 -1.74 -6.65
C CYS A 140 -15.25 -0.93 -5.55
N LEU A 141 -16.12 -1.57 -4.78
CA LEU A 141 -16.87 -0.95 -3.68
C LEU A 141 -15.94 -0.37 -2.61
N PHE A 142 -14.90 -1.08 -2.21
CA PHE A 142 -13.91 -0.56 -1.27
C PHE A 142 -13.12 0.62 -1.86
N ILE A 143 -12.71 0.53 -3.12
CA ILE A 143 -12.02 1.64 -3.78
C ILE A 143 -12.96 2.86 -3.89
N THR A 144 -14.25 2.67 -4.16
CA THR A 144 -15.27 3.73 -4.11
C THR A 144 -15.33 4.35 -2.72
N GLN A 145 -15.38 3.56 -1.65
CA GLN A 145 -15.38 4.08 -0.28
C GLN A 145 -14.16 4.98 -0.01
N LYS A 146 -12.98 4.56 -0.48
CA LYS A 146 -11.73 5.30 -0.30
C LYS A 146 -11.67 6.55 -1.18
N CYS A 147 -12.04 6.45 -2.45
CA CYS A 147 -11.71 7.47 -3.46
C CYS A 147 -12.91 8.27 -3.96
N GLY A 148 -14.13 7.92 -3.57
CA GLY A 148 -15.35 8.64 -3.94
C GLY A 148 -15.38 10.08 -3.40
N ASN A 149 -16.35 10.88 -3.85
CA ASN A 149 -16.44 12.28 -3.43
C ASN A 149 -16.74 12.41 -1.93
N LYS A 150 -16.03 13.29 -1.23
CA LYS A 150 -16.29 13.55 0.20
C LYS A 150 -17.72 14.01 0.49
N LYS A 151 -18.34 14.72 -0.46
CA LYS A 151 -19.71 15.22 -0.35
C LYS A 151 -20.74 14.09 -0.21
N ASP A 152 -20.42 12.91 -0.74
CA ASP A 152 -21.29 11.73 -0.72
C ASP A 152 -20.97 10.83 0.49
N GLY A 153 -20.16 11.29 1.44
CA GLY A 153 -19.77 10.53 2.65
C GLY A 153 -18.58 9.58 2.47
N PHE A 154 -17.87 9.65 1.33
CA PHE A 154 -16.66 8.87 1.09
C PHE A 154 -15.41 9.54 1.67
N GLU A 155 -14.29 8.81 1.75
CA GLU A 155 -13.04 9.36 2.30
C GLU A 155 -12.37 10.43 1.41
N GLY A 156 -12.66 10.45 0.10
CA GLY A 156 -12.10 11.43 -0.83
C GLY A 156 -10.59 11.35 -0.99
N ARG A 157 -10.02 10.15 -0.98
CA ARG A 157 -8.62 9.91 -1.28
C ARG A 157 -8.33 10.13 -2.76
N LYS A 158 -7.05 10.39 -3.08
CA LYS A 158 -6.56 10.61 -4.44
C LYS A 158 -6.55 9.32 -5.24
N PHE A 159 -6.53 9.41 -6.57
CA PHE A 159 -6.43 8.24 -7.45
C PHE A 159 -5.22 7.34 -7.16
N ALA A 160 -4.09 7.92 -6.71
CA ALA A 160 -2.93 7.14 -6.27
C ALA A 160 -3.26 6.11 -5.19
N THR A 161 -4.20 6.42 -4.28
CA THR A 161 -4.67 5.46 -3.27
C THR A 161 -5.37 4.27 -3.91
N ALA A 162 -6.20 4.47 -4.94
CA ALA A 162 -6.83 3.38 -5.68
C ALA A 162 -5.79 2.46 -6.35
N VAL A 163 -4.74 3.05 -6.94
CA VAL A 163 -3.63 2.30 -7.55
C VAL A 163 -2.88 1.47 -6.52
N SER A 164 -2.52 2.07 -5.38
CA SER A 164 -1.86 1.34 -4.28
C SER A 164 -2.76 0.26 -3.69
N THR A 165 -4.07 0.51 -3.53
CA THR A 165 -5.03 -0.51 -3.11
C THR A 165 -5.08 -1.66 -4.10
N ARG A 166 -5.13 -1.37 -5.40
CA ARG A 166 -5.11 -2.41 -6.41
C ARG A 166 -3.85 -3.27 -6.35
N ALA A 167 -2.68 -2.65 -6.17
CA ALA A 167 -1.41 -3.37 -6.04
C ALA A 167 -1.39 -4.26 -4.77
N ALA A 168 -1.77 -3.71 -3.62
CA ALA A 168 -1.80 -4.43 -2.35
C ALA A 168 -2.73 -5.66 -2.41
N LEU A 169 -3.96 -5.49 -2.92
CA LEU A 169 -4.91 -6.60 -3.06
C LEU A 169 -4.45 -7.62 -4.10
N THR A 170 -3.76 -7.20 -5.17
CA THR A 170 -3.16 -8.14 -6.14
C THR A 170 -2.12 -9.03 -5.46
N MET A 171 -1.28 -8.45 -4.59
CA MET A 171 -0.29 -9.21 -3.85
C MET A 171 -0.96 -10.18 -2.87
N TRP A 172 -1.94 -9.73 -2.09
CA TRP A 172 -2.65 -10.59 -1.14
C TRP A 172 -3.38 -11.76 -1.81
N TYR A 173 -4.15 -11.53 -2.87
CA TYR A 173 -4.86 -12.64 -3.52
C TYR A 173 -3.92 -13.67 -4.16
N ARG A 174 -2.65 -13.32 -4.42
CA ARG A 174 -1.61 -14.28 -4.85
C ARG A 174 -1.04 -15.11 -3.71
N THR A 175 -1.08 -14.63 -2.47
CA THR A 175 -0.52 -15.34 -1.31
C THR A 175 -1.51 -16.29 -0.65
N LEU A 176 -2.80 -16.23 -1.00
CA LEU A 176 -3.82 -17.12 -0.44
C LEU A 176 -3.51 -18.60 -0.74
N PRO A 177 -3.50 -19.50 0.27
CA PRO A 177 -3.20 -20.91 0.08
C PRO A 177 -4.10 -21.60 -0.95
N SER A 178 -5.39 -21.25 -0.98
CA SER A 178 -6.38 -21.76 -1.95
C SER A 178 -6.02 -21.48 -3.41
N ARG A 179 -5.05 -20.59 -3.68
CA ARG A 179 -4.77 -20.04 -5.01
C ARG A 179 -3.31 -20.12 -5.44
N ARG A 180 -2.45 -20.84 -4.71
CA ARG A 180 -1.00 -20.92 -5.03
C ARG A 180 -0.70 -21.37 -6.46
N ASN A 181 -1.57 -22.21 -7.03
CA ASN A 181 -1.40 -22.76 -8.38
C ASN A 181 -2.29 -22.08 -9.43
N GLU A 182 -2.99 -21.00 -9.07
CA GLU A 182 -3.85 -20.33 -10.01
C GLU A 182 -3.07 -19.45 -10.98
N SER A 183 -3.52 -19.47 -12.23
CA SER A 183 -2.95 -18.65 -13.27
C SER A 183 -3.10 -17.16 -12.96
N THR A 184 -2.07 -16.37 -13.25
CA THR A 184 -2.11 -14.90 -13.09
C THR A 184 -2.80 -14.18 -14.26
N VAL A 185 -3.47 -14.93 -15.14
CA VAL A 185 -4.22 -14.42 -16.29
C VAL A 185 -5.46 -13.61 -15.87
N GLU A 186 -6.20 -13.16 -16.88
CA GLU A 186 -7.50 -12.51 -16.75
C GLU A 186 -8.45 -13.31 -15.85
N TRP A 187 -9.18 -12.60 -14.99
CA TRP A 187 -10.19 -13.18 -14.12
C TRP A 187 -11.37 -13.72 -14.92
N ARG A 188 -11.77 -14.95 -14.62
CA ARG A 188 -12.92 -15.62 -15.22
C ARG A 188 -13.72 -16.35 -14.15
N TYR A 189 -15.04 -16.23 -14.25
CA TYR A 189 -15.99 -16.99 -13.47
C TYR A 189 -16.75 -17.92 -14.42
N ASP A 190 -16.65 -19.22 -14.18
CA ASP A 190 -17.42 -20.21 -14.93
C ASP A 190 -18.77 -20.46 -14.25
N GLU A 191 -19.85 -20.04 -14.90
CA GLU A 191 -21.21 -20.15 -14.35
C GLU A 191 -21.68 -21.59 -14.18
N LYS A 192 -21.10 -22.55 -14.94
CA LYS A 192 -21.52 -23.95 -14.87
C LYS A 192 -20.91 -24.67 -13.67
N THR A 193 -19.63 -24.41 -13.41
CA THR A 193 -18.87 -25.07 -12.34
C THR A 193 -18.84 -24.26 -11.05
N GLY A 194 -19.17 -22.97 -11.11
CA GLY A 194 -19.01 -22.04 -10.00
C GLY A 194 -17.55 -21.71 -9.68
N VAL A 195 -16.59 -22.19 -10.48
CA VAL A 195 -15.17 -22.03 -10.24
C VAL A 195 -14.71 -20.64 -10.69
N CYS A 196 -13.98 -19.99 -9.79
CA CYS A 196 -13.28 -18.74 -10.07
C CYS A 196 -11.84 -19.04 -10.49
N SER A 197 -11.34 -18.39 -11.53
CA SER A 197 -9.95 -18.52 -11.99
C SER A 197 -9.35 -17.15 -12.33
N GLY A 198 -8.04 -16.99 -12.15
CA GLY A 198 -7.34 -15.74 -12.47
C GLY A 198 -7.36 -14.73 -11.32
N LEU A 199 -6.74 -13.56 -11.48
CA LEU A 199 -6.69 -12.58 -10.37
C LEU A 199 -7.90 -11.63 -10.40
N PRO A 200 -8.69 -11.48 -9.32
CA PRO A 200 -9.85 -10.58 -9.27
C PRO A 200 -9.51 -9.14 -9.68
N MET A 201 -8.28 -8.70 -9.39
CA MET A 201 -7.73 -7.38 -9.76
C MET A 201 -7.47 -7.20 -11.27
N ARG A 202 -7.50 -8.30 -12.03
CA ARG A 202 -7.43 -8.37 -13.50
C ARG A 202 -8.79 -8.64 -14.13
N SER A 203 -9.88 -8.57 -13.36
CA SER A 203 -11.23 -8.59 -13.92
C SER A 203 -11.49 -7.35 -14.76
N ARG A 204 -12.33 -7.53 -15.78
CA ARG A 204 -12.83 -6.44 -16.62
C ARG A 204 -13.54 -5.37 -15.78
N ALA A 205 -14.34 -5.78 -14.79
CA ALA A 205 -15.05 -4.87 -13.88
C ALA A 205 -14.10 -3.92 -13.13
N VAL A 206 -13.01 -4.46 -12.53
CA VAL A 206 -12.03 -3.64 -11.82
C VAL A 206 -11.25 -2.74 -12.79
N ALA A 207 -10.89 -3.25 -13.97
CA ALA A 207 -10.17 -2.47 -14.97
C ALA A 207 -11.00 -1.28 -15.50
N GLU A 208 -12.25 -1.52 -15.89
CA GLU A 208 -13.18 -0.47 -16.34
C GLU A 208 -13.45 0.55 -15.23
N TYR A 209 -13.64 0.09 -14.00
CA TYR A 209 -13.82 0.96 -12.84
C TYR A 209 -12.61 1.87 -12.60
N MET A 210 -11.38 1.33 -12.64
CA MET A 210 -10.15 2.11 -12.45
C MET A 210 -9.99 3.20 -13.53
N VAL A 211 -10.27 2.89 -14.80
CA VAL A 211 -10.24 3.86 -15.91
C VAL A 211 -11.32 4.94 -15.73
N GLY A 212 -12.52 4.56 -15.31
CA GLY A 212 -13.61 5.50 -15.03
C GLY A 212 -13.28 6.44 -13.86
N LEU A 213 -12.68 5.89 -12.79
CA LEU A 213 -12.23 6.65 -11.64
C LEU A 213 -11.13 7.65 -12.02
N GLU A 214 -10.13 7.23 -12.80
CA GLU A 214 -9.07 8.09 -13.29
C GLU A 214 -9.62 9.29 -14.06
N LYS A 215 -10.50 9.04 -15.04
CA LYS A 215 -11.15 10.10 -15.83
C LYS A 215 -11.96 11.05 -14.96
N THR A 216 -12.69 10.52 -13.98
CA THR A 216 -13.51 11.32 -13.05
C THR A 216 -12.62 12.21 -12.18
N LYS A 217 -11.51 11.67 -11.67
CA LYS A 217 -10.53 12.41 -10.87
C LYS A 217 -9.83 13.50 -11.68
N ALA A 218 -9.42 13.18 -12.91
CA ALA A 218 -8.85 14.16 -13.84
C ALA A 218 -9.83 15.32 -14.13
N ARG A 219 -11.12 15.03 -14.36
CA ARG A 219 -12.16 16.06 -14.53
C ARG A 219 -12.39 16.91 -13.29
N ALA A 220 -12.19 16.35 -12.10
CA ALA A 220 -12.25 17.07 -10.84
C ALA A 220 -11.02 17.98 -10.59
N GLY A 221 -10.07 18.04 -11.53
CA GLY A 221 -8.83 18.79 -11.38
C GLY A 221 -7.80 18.08 -10.49
N GLU A 222 -8.06 16.84 -10.07
CA GLU A 222 -7.02 15.98 -9.51
C GLU A 222 -6.14 15.50 -10.66
N ALA A 223 -5.28 16.37 -11.17
CA ALA A 223 -4.25 15.98 -12.13
C ALA A 223 -3.42 14.86 -11.50
N THR A 224 -3.30 13.74 -12.20
CA THR A 224 -2.32 12.70 -11.90
C THR A 224 -0.93 13.32 -12.08
N GLN A 225 -0.44 14.00 -11.04
CA GLN A 225 0.93 14.55 -11.01
C GLN A 225 2.00 13.45 -11.16
N SER A 226 1.61 12.17 -11.12
CA SER A 226 2.50 11.04 -11.40
C SER A 226 2.59 10.77 -12.90
N MET A 227 3.48 11.48 -13.58
CA MET A 227 4.42 10.86 -14.54
C MET A 227 5.45 11.84 -15.08
N ARG A 228 5.25 13.14 -14.90
CA ARG A 228 6.28 14.15 -15.16
C ARG A 228 6.27 15.16 -14.03
N ALA A 229 6.98 14.85 -12.94
CA ALA A 229 7.22 15.81 -11.86
C ALA A 229 7.93 17.09 -12.36
N LEU A 230 8.53 17.03 -13.55
CA LEU A 230 9.20 18.14 -14.20
C LEU A 230 8.49 18.48 -15.51
N SER A 231 7.87 19.66 -15.58
CA SER A 231 7.49 20.29 -16.84
C SER A 231 8.74 20.86 -17.53
N LEU A 232 8.62 21.19 -18.82
CA LEU A 232 9.69 21.90 -19.53
C LEU A 232 10.07 23.21 -18.81
N ASP A 233 9.07 23.95 -18.33
CA ASP A 233 9.29 25.16 -17.53
C ASP A 233 10.09 24.90 -16.24
N ASN A 234 9.88 23.76 -15.59
CA ASN A 234 10.66 23.38 -14.42
C ASN A 234 12.12 23.12 -14.78
N ILE A 235 12.38 22.51 -15.95
CA ILE A 235 13.75 22.28 -16.45
C ILE A 235 14.43 23.61 -16.80
N HIS A 236 13.72 24.55 -17.43
CA HIS A 236 14.25 25.89 -17.70
C HIS A 236 14.55 26.65 -16.40
N ARG A 237 13.65 26.62 -15.42
CA ARG A 237 13.89 27.24 -14.10
C ARG A 237 15.06 26.61 -13.37
N LEU A 238 15.22 25.28 -13.48
CA LEU A 238 16.35 24.58 -12.90
C LEU A 238 17.65 24.97 -13.59
N HIS A 239 17.67 25.07 -14.92
CA HIS A 239 18.79 25.58 -15.69
C HIS A 239 19.19 26.97 -15.19
N ASP A 240 18.26 27.92 -15.19
CA ASP A 240 18.53 29.30 -14.77
C ASP A 240 19.03 29.37 -13.33
N HIS A 241 18.59 28.45 -12.46
CA HIS A 241 19.08 28.35 -11.08
C HIS A 241 20.50 27.77 -11.00
N CYS A 242 20.84 26.79 -11.84
CA CYS A 242 22.12 26.08 -11.86
C CYS A 242 23.24 26.84 -12.58
N PHE A 243 22.93 27.85 -13.40
CA PHE A 243 23.88 28.61 -14.21
C PHE A 243 23.83 30.13 -13.94
N ARG A 244 23.81 30.55 -12.67
CA ARG A 244 23.79 31.99 -12.31
C ARG A 244 25.19 32.56 -12.26
N ASP A 245 25.37 33.80 -12.72
CA ASP A 245 26.68 34.45 -12.85
C ASP A 245 27.45 34.64 -11.53
N ASN A 246 26.76 34.61 -10.38
CA ASN A 246 27.33 34.89 -9.06
C ASN A 246 27.61 33.64 -8.22
N GLN A 247 27.79 32.47 -8.85
CA GLN A 247 28.04 31.21 -8.15
C GLN A 247 29.54 30.97 -7.92
N THR A 248 29.87 30.38 -6.78
CA THR A 248 31.21 29.83 -6.55
C THR A 248 31.45 28.63 -7.48
N ASP A 249 32.73 28.33 -7.78
CA ASP A 249 33.07 27.18 -8.63
C ASP A 249 32.53 25.84 -8.10
N ALA A 250 32.46 25.69 -6.77
CA ALA A 250 31.91 24.50 -6.14
C ALA A 250 30.39 24.40 -6.40
N GLU A 251 29.64 25.49 -6.19
CA GLU A 251 28.20 25.53 -6.47
C GLU A 251 27.89 25.30 -7.95
N ARG A 252 28.71 25.86 -8.85
CA ARG A 252 28.56 25.66 -10.29
C ARG A 252 28.74 24.18 -10.68
N ARG A 253 29.75 23.50 -10.12
CA ARG A 253 29.96 22.06 -10.37
C ARG A 253 28.77 21.22 -9.92
N TRP A 254 28.26 21.46 -8.71
CA TRP A 254 27.05 20.79 -8.22
C TRP A 254 25.82 21.12 -9.07
N GLY A 255 25.65 22.38 -9.45
CA GLY A 255 24.56 22.83 -10.32
C GLY A 255 24.55 22.08 -11.65
N VAL A 256 25.70 21.94 -12.30
CA VAL A 256 25.85 21.17 -13.55
C VAL A 256 25.48 19.69 -13.33
N MET A 257 25.97 19.07 -12.25
CA MET A 257 25.65 17.67 -11.95
C MET A 257 24.16 17.45 -11.71
N TYR A 258 23.52 18.28 -10.89
CA TYR A 258 22.08 18.20 -10.64
C TYR A 258 21.28 18.41 -11.91
N PHE A 259 21.61 19.46 -12.67
CA PHE A 259 20.94 19.75 -13.93
C PHE A 259 21.05 18.58 -14.91
N ALA A 260 22.23 17.97 -15.04
CA ALA A 260 22.44 16.80 -15.90
C ALA A 260 21.56 15.61 -15.48
N VAL A 261 21.52 15.25 -14.19
CA VAL A 261 20.69 14.15 -13.69
C VAL A 261 19.20 14.41 -13.95
N TYR A 262 18.72 15.62 -13.64
CA TYR A 262 17.32 16.00 -13.88
C TYR A 262 16.98 16.07 -15.37
N LEU A 263 17.92 16.49 -16.21
CA LEU A 263 17.76 16.53 -17.67
C LEU A 263 17.69 15.11 -18.23
N PHE A 264 18.53 14.18 -17.78
CA PHE A 264 18.45 12.78 -18.18
C PHE A 264 17.15 12.13 -17.73
N ALA A 265 16.75 12.34 -16.47
CA ALA A 265 15.46 11.89 -15.96
C ALA A 265 14.30 12.41 -16.83
N PHE A 266 14.35 13.67 -17.24
CA PHE A 266 13.34 14.29 -18.10
C PHE A 266 13.35 13.76 -19.53
N LEU A 267 14.51 13.71 -20.20
CA LEU A 267 14.64 13.33 -21.61
C LEU A 267 14.41 11.84 -21.83
N MET A 268 14.94 11.00 -20.94
CA MET A 268 14.84 9.55 -21.04
C MET A 268 13.61 8.99 -20.30
N VAL A 269 12.82 9.86 -19.67
CA VAL A 269 11.60 9.48 -18.91
C VAL A 269 11.93 8.48 -17.79
N LEU A 270 13.08 8.68 -17.15
CA LEU A 270 13.56 7.84 -16.05
C LEU A 270 13.04 8.36 -14.71
N TRP A 271 12.89 7.45 -13.75
CA TRP A 271 12.74 7.84 -12.35
C TRP A 271 14.07 8.38 -11.82
N MET A 272 14.03 9.22 -10.78
CA MET A 272 15.27 9.78 -10.21
C MET A 272 16.25 8.71 -9.75
N ASP A 273 15.76 7.62 -9.17
CA ASP A 273 16.60 6.48 -8.76
C ASP A 273 17.24 5.75 -9.95
N GLU A 274 16.57 5.72 -11.11
CA GLU A 274 17.10 5.12 -12.34
C GLU A 274 18.14 6.05 -12.98
N ALA A 275 17.85 7.36 -13.03
CA ALA A 275 18.77 8.37 -13.53
C ALA A 275 20.08 8.41 -12.71
N LEU A 276 20.00 8.23 -11.38
CA LEU A 276 21.16 8.15 -10.50
C LEU A 276 21.97 6.85 -10.63
N LYS A 277 21.38 5.79 -11.17
CA LYS A 277 22.04 4.49 -11.41
C LYS A 277 22.62 4.36 -12.82
N MET A 278 22.44 5.36 -13.68
CA MET A 278 23.01 5.32 -15.01
C MET A 278 24.53 5.29 -14.92
N MET A 279 25.11 4.17 -15.32
CA MET A 279 26.54 4.05 -15.55
C MET A 279 26.82 4.35 -17.01
N PHE A 280 27.81 5.21 -17.26
CA PHE A 280 28.30 5.46 -18.62
C PHE A 280 29.23 4.31 -19.02
N GLU A 281 28.65 3.21 -19.45
CA GLU A 281 29.39 2.15 -20.13
C GLU A 281 29.38 2.44 -21.63
N GLY A 282 30.50 2.95 -22.15
CA GLY A 282 30.73 3.09 -23.60
C GLY A 282 29.94 4.22 -24.26
N VAL A 283 30.29 5.48 -23.97
CA VAL A 283 30.02 6.54 -24.96
C VAL A 283 30.99 6.31 -26.11
N ASP A 284 30.57 5.49 -27.07
CA ASP A 284 31.27 5.39 -28.33
C ASP A 284 31.23 6.77 -28.98
N ASN A 285 32.37 7.45 -29.00
CA ASN A 285 32.52 8.70 -29.74
C ASN A 285 32.15 8.39 -31.19
N ILE A 286 31.00 8.87 -31.65
CA ILE A 286 30.62 8.76 -33.05
C ILE A 286 31.70 9.50 -33.84
N PRO A 287 32.54 8.81 -34.64
CA PRO A 287 33.63 9.45 -35.34
C PRO A 287 33.02 10.34 -36.44
N GLY A 288 33.09 11.67 -36.26
CA GLY A 288 32.52 12.62 -37.20
C GLY A 288 32.51 14.09 -36.76
N ASP A 289 32.56 14.38 -35.46
CA ASP A 289 32.63 15.75 -34.94
C ASP A 289 34.06 16.09 -34.49
N SER A 290 34.92 16.42 -35.45
CA SER A 290 36.22 17.05 -35.25
C SER A 290 36.48 18.12 -36.29
#